data_AF-A0A3M3XJK5-F1
#
_entry.id   AF-A0A3M3XJK5-F1
#
_cell.length_a   1.000
_cell.length_b   1.000
_cell.length_c   1.000
_cell.angle_alpha   90.00
_cell.angle_beta   90.00
_cell.angle_gamma   90.00
#
_symmetry.space_group_name_H-M   'P 1'
#
loop_
_entity.id
_entity.type
_entity.pdbx_description
1 polymer ?
#
loop_
_entity_poly.entity_id
_entity_poly.type
_entity_poly.pdbx_seq_one_letter_code
_entity_poly.pdbx_strand_id
1 'polypeptide(L)' 'MGATLDSAIRPDIERAAYDEFLALWDRGEFNNQRLGQAFYNHFRLHRLSDQTRLNGLYESHGNKALSAISEIFQIS' A
#
# COMPACT_ATOMS: atom_id res chain seq x y z
N MET A 1 23.20 24.66 9.29
CA MET A 1 21.84 24.29 9.74
C MET A 1 21.47 23.02 9.01
N GLY A 2 21.34 21.93 9.76
CA GLY A 2 21.25 20.58 9.22
C GLY A 2 19.99 20.38 8.38
N ALA A 3 20.15 19.70 7.25
CA ALA A 3 19.05 19.09 6.55
C ALA A 3 18.46 18.01 7.46
N THR A 4 17.34 18.28 8.13
CA THR A 4 16.42 17.20 8.52
C THR A 4 15.78 16.73 7.23
N LEU A 5 16.41 15.73 6.60
CA LEU A 5 15.67 14.73 5.85
C LEU A 5 14.63 14.18 6.81
N ASP A 6 13.42 14.73 6.77
CA ASP A 6 12.24 14.00 7.22
C ASP A 6 12.10 12.84 6.22
N SER A 7 12.92 11.80 6.42
CA SER A 7 12.59 10.48 5.95
C SER A 7 11.32 10.12 6.70
N ALA A 8 10.17 10.58 6.19
CA ALA A 8 8.86 10.21 6.68
C ALA A 8 8.92 8.70 6.88
N ILE A 9 8.83 8.25 8.14
CA ILE A 9 8.96 6.82 8.45
C ILE A 9 7.81 6.13 7.73
N ARG A 10 8.16 5.44 6.64
CA ARG A 10 7.19 4.68 5.86
C ARG A 10 6.76 3.50 6.71
N PRO A 11 5.45 3.22 6.83
CA PRO A 11 5.02 2.00 7.47
C PRO A 11 5.64 0.80 6.76
N ASP A 12 6.13 -0.14 7.55
CA ASP A 12 6.78 -1.33 7.03
C ASP A 12 5.75 -2.45 6.80
N ILE A 13 5.91 -3.18 5.71
CA ILE A 13 5.16 -4.38 5.40
C ILE A 13 6.17 -5.48 5.13
N GLU A 14 6.05 -6.59 5.85
CA GLU A 14 6.89 -7.76 5.64
C GLU A 14 6.72 -8.27 4.20
N ARG A 15 7.86 -8.55 3.54
CA ARG A 15 7.91 -9.06 2.17
C ARG A 15 7.03 -10.27 1.97
N ALA A 16 7.01 -11.20 2.94
CA ALA A 16 6.17 -12.40 2.86
C ALA A 16 4.67 -12.07 2.78
N ALA A 17 4.20 -11.09 3.56
CA ALA A 17 2.80 -10.65 3.54
C ALA A 17 2.47 -9.89 2.23
N TYR A 18 3.43 -9.11 1.71
CA TYR A 18 3.28 -8.46 0.41
C TYR A 18 3.18 -9.48 -0.74
N ASP A 19 4.06 -10.49 -0.75
CA ASP A 19 4.07 -11.56 -1.75
C ASP A 19 2.79 -12.41 -1.67
N GLU A 20 2.29 -12.69 -0.47
CA GLU A 20 0.99 -13.36 -0.27
C GLU A 20 -0.16 -12.54 -0.86
N PHE A 21 -0.19 -11.23 -0.60
CA PHE A 21 -1.17 -10.32 -1.19
C PHE A 21 -1.13 -10.37 -2.73
N LEU A 22 0.06 -10.33 -3.34
CA LEU A 22 0.21 -10.41 -4.79
C LEU A 22 -0.28 -11.75 -5.34
N ALA A 23 -0.01 -12.86 -4.66
CA ALA A 23 -0.50 -14.17 -5.04
C ALA A 23 -2.04 -14.26 -5.00
N LEU A 24 -2.68 -13.66 -3.97
CA LEU A 24 -4.14 -13.57 -3.89
C LEU A 24 -4.71 -12.67 -4.99
N TRP A 25 -4.01 -11.58 -5.33
CA TRP A 25 -4.41 -10.68 -6.41
C TRP A 25 -4.39 -11.37 -7.78
N ASP A 26 -3.31 -12.08 -8.09
CA ASP A 26 -3.17 -12.83 -9.35
C ASP A 26 -4.26 -13.90 -9.54
N ARG A 27 -4.70 -14.52 -8.42
CA ARG A 27 -5.82 -15.47 -8.40
C ARG A 27 -7.20 -14.84 -8.55
N GLY A 28 -7.32 -13.51 -8.46
CA GLY A 28 -8.59 -12.80 -8.58
C GLY A 28 -9.45 -12.79 -7.31
N GLU A 29 -8.88 -13.07 -6.14
CA GLU A 29 -9.62 -13.22 -4.87
C GLU A 29 -10.30 -11.93 -4.39
N PHE A 30 -9.92 -10.78 -4.96
CA PHE A 30 -10.41 -9.46 -4.53
C PHE A 30 -11.66 -8.96 -5.29
N ASN A 31 -12.38 -9.82 -6.01
CA ASN A 31 -13.76 -9.57 -6.48
C ASN A 31 -14.00 -8.18 -7.10
N ASN A 32 -13.42 -7.90 -8.26
CA ASN A 32 -13.53 -6.63 -9.00
C ASN A 32 -13.02 -5.37 -8.26
N GLN A 33 -12.37 -5.49 -7.11
CA GLN A 33 -11.72 -4.36 -6.47
C GLN A 33 -10.58 -3.83 -7.33
N ARG A 34 -10.31 -2.53 -7.19
CA ARG A 34 -9.06 -1.99 -7.74
C ARG A 34 -7.88 -2.49 -6.91
N LEU A 35 -6.69 -2.64 -7.50
CA LEU A 35 -5.51 -3.12 -6.77
C LEU A 35 -5.23 -2.32 -5.48
N GLY A 36 -5.31 -1.00 -5.54
CA GLY A 36 -5.08 -0.15 -4.37
C GLY A 36 -6.17 -0.28 -3.30
N GLN A 37 -7.43 -0.48 -3.71
CA GLN A 37 -8.54 -0.79 -2.81
C GLN A 37 -8.37 -2.15 -2.13
N ALA A 38 -8.01 -3.18 -2.90
CA ALA A 38 -7.74 -4.52 -2.39
C ALA A 38 -6.63 -4.50 -1.35
N PHE A 39 -5.52 -3.82 -1.65
CA PHE A 39 -4.40 -3.64 -0.73
C PHE A 39 -4.82 -2.91 0.54
N TYR A 40 -5.54 -1.79 0.41
CA TYR A 40 -6.04 -1.00 1.54
C TYR A 40 -6.91 -1.83 2.49
N ASN A 41 -7.80 -2.65 1.93
CA ASN A 41 -8.70 -3.51 2.71
C ASN A 41 -7.94 -4.68 3.34
N HIS A 42 -7.07 -5.36 2.58
CA HIS A 42 -6.31 -6.53 3.03
C HIS A 42 -5.42 -6.19 4.24
N PHE A 43 -4.68 -5.08 4.18
CA PHE A 43 -3.81 -4.63 5.26
C PHE A 43 -4.52 -3.75 6.31
N ARG A 44 -5.84 -3.58 6.21
CA ARG A 44 -6.68 -2.82 7.16
C ARG A 44 -6.17 -1.39 7.39
N LEU A 45 -5.77 -0.73 6.31
CA LEU A 45 -5.10 0.58 6.37
C LEU A 45 -6.00 1.72 6.90
N HIS A 46 -7.31 1.51 6.99
CA HIS A 46 -8.25 2.39 7.69
C HIS A 46 -7.90 2.64 9.16
N ARG A 47 -7.01 1.85 9.74
CA ARG A 47 -6.53 2.00 11.12
C ARG A 47 -5.34 2.95 11.28
N LEU A 48 -4.70 3.34 10.18
CA LEU A 48 -3.55 4.25 10.21
C LEU A 48 -4.01 5.71 10.25
N SER A 49 -3.19 6.61 10.81
CA SER A 49 -3.59 8.01 11.00
C SER A 49 -3.55 8.86 9.72
N ASP A 50 -2.67 8.57 8.76
CA ASP A 50 -2.53 9.35 7.53
C ASP A 50 -3.49 8.89 6.43
N GLN A 51 -4.79 9.14 6.63
CA GLN A 51 -5.83 8.72 5.67
C GLN A 51 -5.79 9.51 4.34
N THR A 52 -5.17 10.70 4.30
CA THR A 52 -5.09 11.49 3.06
C THR A 52 -4.25 10.79 2.00
N ARG A 53 -3.06 10.29 2.36
CA ARG A 53 -2.23 9.51 1.42
C ARG A 53 -2.87 8.17 1.06
N LEU A 54 -3.54 7.55 2.04
CA LEU A 54 -4.17 6.24 1.85
C LEU A 54 -5.44 6.29 0.99
N ASN A 55 -6.15 7.41 0.95
CA ASN A 55 -7.27 7.60 0.01
C ASN A 55 -6.79 7.57 -1.44
N GLY A 56 -5.67 8.23 -1.75
CA GLY A 56 -5.08 8.18 -3.09
C GLY A 56 -4.69 6.76 -3.50
N LEU A 57 -4.15 5.97 -2.57
CA LEU A 57 -3.91 4.54 -2.79
C LEU A 57 -5.22 3.78 -3.03
N TYR A 58 -6.22 3.94 -2.17
CA TYR A 58 -7.52 3.26 -2.28
C TYR A 58 -8.21 3.47 -3.65
N GLU A 59 -8.03 4.64 -4.24
CA GLU A 59 -8.63 4.99 -5.55
C GLU A 59 -7.83 4.45 -6.75
N SER A 60 -6.56 4.11 -6.55
CA SER A 60 -5.65 3.70 -7.62
C SER A 60 -5.84 2.25 -8.08
N HIS A 61 -5.43 1.97 -9.31
CA HIS A 61 -5.51 0.64 -9.94
C HIS A 61 -4.23 0.29 -10.71
N GLY A 62 -3.97 -1.00 -10.91
CA GLY A 62 -2.83 -1.51 -11.69
C GLY A 62 -1.50 -0.88 -11.31
N ASN A 63 -0.72 -0.45 -12.30
CA ASN A 63 0.61 0.14 -12.09
C ASN A 63 0.61 1.40 -11.21
N LYS A 64 -0.48 2.19 -11.22
CA LYS A 64 -0.60 3.36 -10.35
C LYS A 64 -0.67 2.95 -8.87
N ALA A 65 -1.38 1.86 -8.58
CA ALA A 65 -1.43 1.32 -7.23
C ALA A 65 -0.08 0.72 -6.79
N LEU A 66 0.61 -0.01 -7.67
CA LEU A 66 1.95 -0.53 -7.36
C LEU A 66 2.96 0.57 -7.06
N SER A 67 2.91 1.66 -7.82
CA SER A 67 3.76 2.85 -7.60
C SER A 67 3.44 3.48 -6.25
N ALA A 68 2.15 3.75 -5.97
CA ALA A 68 1.72 4.32 -4.70
C ALA A 68 2.10 3.44 -3.49
N ILE A 69 2.00 2.11 -3.61
CA ILE A 69 2.43 1.19 -2.55
C ILE A 69 3.93 1.35 -2.27
N SER A 70 4.76 1.37 -3.30
CA SER A 70 6.23 1.50 -3.17
C SER A 70 6.66 2.87 -2.63
N GLU A 71 5.86 3.91 -2.87
CA GLU A 71 6.07 5.26 -2.34
C GLU A 71 5.64 5.38 -0.87
N ILE A 72 4.51 4.78 -0.49
CA ILE A 72 3.92 4.94 0.84
C ILE A 72 4.54 3.96 1.84
N PHE A 73 4.85 2.73 1.42
CA PHE A 73 5.30 1.65 2.29
C PHE A 73 6.75 1.26 2.02
N GLN A 74 7.42 0.82 3.08
CA GLN A 74 8.67 0.08 2.96
C GLN A 74 8.32 -1.41 2.92
N ILE A 75 8.83 -2.14 1.92
CA ILE A 75 8.67 -3.61 1.85
C ILE A 75 10.00 -4.24 2.24
N SER A 76 10.08 -4.78 3.46
CA SER A 76 11.32 -5.32 4.04
C SER A 76 11.31 -6.83 4.20
#